data_AF-A0A2K2FWC6-F1
#
_entry.id   AF-A0A2K2FWC6-F1
#
_cell.length_a   1.000
_cell.length_b   1.000
_cell.length_c   1.000
_cell.angle_alpha   90.00
_cell.angle_beta   90.00
_cell.angle_gamma   90.00
#
_symmetry.space_group_name_H-M   'P 1'
#
loop_
_entity.id
_entity.type
_entity.pdbx_description
1 polymer ?
#
loop_
_entity_poly.entity_id
_entity_poly.type
_entity_poly.pdbx_seq_one_letter_code
_entity_poly.pdbx_strand_id
1 'polypeptide(L)'
;MPWGEALRSAGTPREDMFLTTKVRVTNFAPDRFEASGVESLRNLGTDHVALLLLHWPNGSEVPPETQIALLNAMREKGLTRLIGVSNYWAR
;
A
#
# COMPACT_ATOMS: atom_id res chain seq x y z
N MET A 1 7.04 10.03 16.58
CA MET A 1 5.79 10.58 16.00
C MET A 1 5.21 9.56 15.04
N PRO A 2 4.09 8.89 15.37
CA PRO A 2 3.41 8.03 14.42
C PRO A 2 2.89 8.88 13.26
N TRP A 3 3.22 8.52 12.02
CA TRP A 3 2.92 9.31 10.80
C TRP A 3 1.45 9.77 10.70
N GLY A 4 0.49 9.01 11.22
CA GLY A 4 -0.91 9.41 11.26
C GLY A 4 -1.20 10.66 12.11
N GLU A 5 -0.43 10.91 13.18
CA GLU A 5 -0.55 12.14 13.96
C GLU A 5 -0.06 13.35 13.16
N ALA A 6 1.06 13.20 12.44
CA ALA A 6 1.58 14.24 11.57
C ALA A 6 0.62 14.58 10.42
N LEU A 7 -0.07 13.58 9.85
CA LEU A 7 -1.10 13.81 8.84
C LEU A 7 -2.28 14.61 9.41
N ARG A 8 -2.74 14.29 10.63
CA ARG A 8 -3.85 15.02 11.28
C ARG A 8 -3.49 16.45 11.66
N SER A 9 -2.25 16.68 12.10
CA SER A 9 -1.80 18.02 12.53
C SER A 9 -1.39 18.93 11.38
N ALA A 10 -1.26 18.43 10.15
CA ALA A 10 -0.84 19.20 8.99
C ALA A 10 -1.83 20.30 8.56
N GLY A 11 -3.09 20.25 9.00
CA GLY A 11 -4.12 21.24 8.67
C GLY A 11 -4.55 21.27 7.19
N THR A 12 -3.98 20.41 6.34
CA THR A 12 -4.35 20.23 4.94
C THR A 12 -5.50 19.22 4.84
N PRO A 13 -6.57 19.51 4.08
CA PRO A 13 -7.65 18.54 3.83
C PRO A 13 -7.11 17.23 3.26
N ARG A 14 -7.69 16.09 3.65
CA ARG A 14 -7.19 14.77 3.26
C ARG A 14 -7.26 14.57 1.75
N GLU A 15 -8.32 15.07 1.11
CA GLU A 15 -8.57 15.02 -0.33
C GLU A 15 -7.50 15.73 -1.17
N ASP A 16 -6.82 16.72 -0.59
CA ASP A 16 -5.74 17.47 -1.24
C ASP A 16 -4.37 16.79 -1.06
N MET A 17 -4.29 15.71 -0.27
CA MET A 17 -3.06 14.99 0.01
C MET A 17 -2.85 13.79 -0.93
N PHE A 18 -1.70 13.76 -1.60
CA PHE A 18 -1.22 12.57 -2.31
C PHE A 18 -0.43 11.65 -1.36
N LEU A 19 -1.15 10.82 -0.59
CA LEU A 19 -0.53 9.89 0.34
C LEU A 19 -0.13 8.57 -0.34
N THR A 20 1.10 8.13 -0.12
CA THR A 20 1.63 6.85 -0.63
C THR A 20 2.08 5.96 0.52
N THR A 21 1.78 4.67 0.46
CA THR A 21 2.36 3.66 1.36
C THR A 21 2.80 2.42 0.58
N LYS A 22 3.52 1.51 1.25
CA LYS A 22 4.12 0.33 0.61
C LYS A 22 3.87 -0.93 1.42
N VAL A 23 3.52 -2.02 0.75
CA VAL A 23 3.47 -3.37 1.34
C VAL A 23 4.89 -3.93 1.41
N ARG A 24 5.30 -4.39 2.60
CA ARG A 24 6.59 -5.06 2.80
C ARG A 24 6.56 -6.47 2.18
N VAL A 25 7.70 -6.90 1.65
CA VAL A 25 7.85 -8.20 0.98
C VAL A 25 7.42 -9.40 1.83
N THR A 26 7.60 -9.32 3.15
CA THR A 26 7.17 -10.34 4.14
C THR A 26 5.66 -10.55 4.20
N ASN A 27 4.88 -9.64 3.61
CA ASN A 27 3.42 -9.67 3.61
C ASN A 27 2.84 -9.98 2.23
N PHE A 28 3.63 -10.47 1.27
CA PHE A 28 3.13 -10.75 -0.07
C PHE A 28 2.25 -11.99 -0.18
N ALA A 29 2.25 -12.84 0.85
CA ALA A 29 1.36 -14.00 0.91
C ALA A 29 -0.12 -13.57 0.83
N PRO A 30 -0.97 -14.22 0.00
CA PRO A 30 -2.36 -13.80 -0.20
C PRO A 30 -3.19 -13.68 1.08
N ASP A 31 -2.93 -14.54 2.07
CA ASP A 31 -3.58 -14.55 3.38
C ASP A 31 -3.15 -13.39 4.29
N ARG A 32 -2.07 -12.67 3.96
CA ARG A 32 -1.50 -11.57 4.76
C ARG A 32 -1.56 -10.20 4.08
N PHE A 33 -1.62 -10.18 2.75
CA PHE A 33 -1.43 -8.96 1.96
C PHE A 33 -2.38 -7.84 2.36
N GLU A 34 -3.68 -8.13 2.25
CA GLU A 34 -4.74 -7.16 2.53
C GLU A 34 -4.73 -6.73 3.99
N ALA A 35 -4.62 -7.68 4.93
CA ALA A 35 -4.55 -7.39 6.36
C ALA A 35 -3.42 -6.39 6.67
N SER A 36 -2.25 -6.54 6.04
CA SER A 36 -1.14 -5.62 6.23
C SER A 36 -1.36 -4.24 5.60
N GLY A 37 -2.09 -4.17 4.48
CA GLY A 37 -2.50 -2.91 3.86
C GLY A 37 -3.49 -2.16 4.74
N VAL A 38 -4.52 -2.86 5.24
CA VAL A 38 -5.52 -2.32 6.18
C VAL A 38 -4.88 -1.86 7.48
N GLU A 39 -3.91 -2.61 8.02
CA GLU A 39 -3.16 -2.18 9.19
C GLU A 39 -2.38 -0.88 8.92
N SER A 40 -1.77 -0.75 7.74
CA SER A 40 -1.06 0.47 7.35
C SER A 40 -2.01 1.67 7.28
N LEU A 41 -3.20 1.49 6.72
CA LEU A 41 -4.26 2.50 6.66
C LEU A 41 -4.71 2.92 8.08
N ARG A 42 -4.95 1.96 8.97
CA ARG A 42 -5.26 2.21 10.38
C ARG A 42 -4.16 3.02 11.07
N ASN A 43 -2.90 2.68 10.87
CA ASN A 43 -1.76 3.39 11.46
C ASN A 43 -1.58 4.81 10.91
N LEU A 44 -1.96 5.03 9.64
CA LEU A 44 -2.00 6.35 9.00
C LEU A 44 -3.26 7.15 9.41
N GLY A 45 -4.28 6.49 9.95
CA GLY A 45 -5.54 7.12 10.33
C GLY A 45 -6.40 7.54 9.14
N THR A 46 -6.38 6.76 8.06
CA THR A 46 -7.17 6.99 6.84
C THR A 46 -7.71 5.65 6.34
N ASP A 47 -8.75 5.67 5.53
CA ASP A 47 -9.39 4.52 4.90
C ASP A 47 -8.82 4.20 3.51
N HIS A 48 -8.05 5.10 2.90
CA HIS A 48 -7.45 4.92 1.59
C HIS A 48 -6.13 5.67 1.41
N VAL A 49 -5.33 5.26 0.43
CA VAL A 49 -4.14 6.00 -0.06
C VAL A 49 -4.26 6.33 -1.54
N ALA A 50 -3.62 7.41 -1.98
CA ALA A 50 -3.56 7.75 -3.39
C ALA A 50 -2.79 6.68 -4.18
N LEU A 51 -1.71 6.14 -3.61
CA LEU A 51 -0.85 5.14 -4.25
C LEU A 51 -0.42 4.05 -3.25
N LEU A 52 -0.64 2.78 -3.61
CA LEU A 52 -0.10 1.62 -2.90
C LEU A 52 0.99 0.94 -3.73
N LEU A 53 2.15 0.71 -3.13
CA LEU A 53 3.29 0.10 -3.81
C LEU A 53 3.66 -1.27 -3.22
N LEU A 54 4.08 -2.20 -4.06
CA LEU A 54 4.92 -3.33 -3.62
C LEU A 54 6.34 -2.81 -3.35
N HIS A 55 6.88 -3.00 -2.15
CA HIS A 55 8.17 -2.38 -1.79
C HIS A 55 9.37 -3.02 -2.49
N TRP A 56 9.39 -4.35 -2.66
CA TRP A 56 10.46 -5.10 -3.32
C TRP A 56 9.89 -6.35 -4.01
N PRO A 57 9.30 -6.24 -5.22
CA PRO A 57 8.61 -7.34 -5.92
C PRO A 57 9.47 -8.57 -6.17
N ASN A 58 10.72 -8.37 -6.61
CA ASN A 58 11.64 -9.45 -6.95
C ASN A 58 12.20 -10.19 -5.71
N GLY A 59 11.94 -9.70 -4.49
CA GLY A 59 12.40 -10.32 -3.23
C GLY A 59 11.42 -11.32 -2.62
N SER A 60 10.33 -11.64 -3.32
CA SER A 60 9.29 -12.55 -2.87
C SER A 60 9.27 -13.83 -3.70
N GLU A 61 8.87 -14.94 -3.06
CA GLU A 61 8.55 -16.19 -3.75
C GLU A 61 7.16 -16.16 -4.39
N VAL A 62 6.32 -15.17 -4.05
CA VAL A 62 4.99 -15.01 -4.64
C VAL A 62 5.15 -14.57 -6.10
N PRO A 63 4.52 -15.26 -7.07
CA PRO A 63 4.65 -14.91 -8.49
C PRO A 63 4.20 -13.47 -8.79
N PRO A 64 4.84 -12.74 -9.71
CA PRO A 64 4.47 -11.37 -10.06
C PRO A 64 2.99 -11.20 -10.42
N GLU A 65 2.39 -12.17 -11.10
CA GLU A 65 0.98 -12.17 -11.49
C GLU A 65 0.08 -12.16 -10.24
N THR A 66 0.43 -12.95 -9.23
CA THR A 66 -0.28 -12.97 -7.94
C THR A 66 -0.07 -11.66 -7.19
N GLN A 67 1.13 -11.09 -7.17
CA GLN A 67 1.39 -9.79 -6.52
C GLN A 67 0.55 -8.67 -7.15
N ILE A 68 0.46 -8.64 -8.49
CA ILE A 68 -0.36 -7.68 -9.23
C ILE A 68 -1.85 -7.91 -8.97
N ALA A 69 -2.31 -9.16 -8.95
CA ALA A 69 -3.70 -9.48 -8.61
C ALA A 69 -4.08 -9.00 -7.20
N LEU A 70 -3.17 -9.13 -6.23
CA LEU A 70 -3.37 -8.62 -4.87
C LEU A 70 -3.47 -7.09 -4.83
N LEU A 71 -2.62 -6.37 -5.58
CA LEU A 71 -2.73 -4.92 -5.73
C LEU A 71 -4.07 -4.51 -6.38
N ASN A 72 -4.48 -5.22 -7.44
CA ASN A 72 -5.76 -4.96 -8.11
C ASN A 72 -6.94 -5.13 -7.14
N ALA A 73 -6.94 -6.19 -6.33
CA ALA A 73 -7.99 -6.41 -5.32
C ALA A 73 -8.06 -5.26 -4.29
N MET A 74 -6.91 -4.72 -3.85
CA MET A 74 -6.89 -3.55 -2.95
C MET A 74 -7.51 -2.31 -3.61
N ARG A 75 -7.24 -2.11 -4.92
CA ARG A 75 -7.80 -0.99 -5.70
C ARG A 75 -9.30 -1.15 -5.92
N GLU A 76 -9.77 -2.35 -6.26
CA GLU A 76 -11.20 -2.65 -6.44
C GLU A 76 -12.01 -2.41 -5.15
N LYS A 77 -11.41 -2.69 -3.99
CA LYS A 77 -11.99 -2.40 -2.67
C LYS A 77 -11.94 -0.92 -2.27
N GLY A 78 -11.36 -0.04 -3.10
CA GLY A 78 -11.24 1.39 -2.81
C GLY A 78 -10.17 1.75 -1.79
N LEU A 79 -9.36 0.78 -1.34
CA LEU A 79 -8.28 1.02 -0.36
C LEU A 79 -7.12 1.81 -0.97
N THR A 80 -7.04 1.86 -2.30
CA THR A 80 -6.12 2.72 -3.02
C THR A 80 -6.66 3.15 -4.38
N ARG A 81 -6.27 4.35 -4.84
CA ARG A 81 -6.62 4.85 -6.19
C ARG A 81 -5.69 4.31 -7.27
N LEU A 82 -4.39 4.30 -6.99
CA LEU A 82 -3.32 3.89 -7.90
C LEU A 82 -2.49 2.77 -7.29
N ILE A 83 -1.94 1.91 -8.12
CA ILE A 83 -1.07 0.81 -7.71
C ILE A 83 0.26 0.90 -8.46
N GLY A 84 1.31 0.34 -7.87
CA GLY A 84 2.61 0.30 -8.53
C GLY A 84 3.63 -0.55 -7.80
N VAL A 85 4.88 -0.43 -8.26
CA VAL A 85 6.03 -1.15 -7.71
C VAL A 85 7.13 -0.17 -7.33
N SER A 86 7.93 -0.54 -6.33
CA SER A 86 9.17 0.12 -5.95
C SER A 86 10.29 -0.92 -6.06
N ASN A 87 11.47 -0.51 -6.52
CA ASN A 87 12.65 -1.37 -6.62
C ASN A 87 12.44 -2.64 -7.47
N TYR A 88 11.62 -2.56 -8.52
CA TYR A 88 11.49 -3.63 -9.50
C TYR A 88 12.61 -3.54 -10.54
N TRP A 89 13.13 -4.70 -10.97
CA TRP A 89 13.99 -4.79 -12.15
C TRP A 89 13.47 -5.85 -13.11
N ALA A 90 13.51 -5.51 -14.41
CA ALA A 90 13.31 -6.48 -15.46
C ALA A 90 14.55 -7.39 -15.55
N ARG A 91 14.31 -8.68 -15.78
CA ARG A 91 15.35 -9.67 -16.05
C ARG A 91 15.45 -9.90 -17.55
#